data_AF-A0A1I0IDJ2-F1
#
_entry.id   AF-A0A1I0IDJ2-F1
#
_cell.length_a   1.000
_cell.length_b   1.000
_cell.length_c   1.000
_cell.angle_alpha   90.00
_cell.angle_beta   90.00
_cell.angle_gamma   90.00
#
_symmetry.space_group_name_H-M   'P 1'
#
loop_
_entity.id
_entity.type
_entity.pdbx_description
1 polymer ?
#
loop_
_entity_poly.entity_id
_entity_poly.type
_entity_poly.pdbx_seq_one_letter_code
_entity_poly.pdbx_strand_id
1 'polypeptide(L)'
;MVILTVIISMAIPASSKLIELSQAKSVTQQIYRAIQFTRAEAIKRGESVVICPLDIATGVCSSDWSQALMSFPDSDGDGALSGPEKVLLTVPEVTAGKVFVRPGFLKRVQFNGLGYSPGVMGNLTYCPRGESTTPAAIRRLIFTMNGRTRWAQDNDGNGVPEDSEGNPLNCSNG
;
A
#
# COMPACT_ATOMS: atom_id res chain seq x y z
N MET A 1 -54.77 14.60 18.51
CA MET A 1 -53.71 15.56 18.15
C MET A 1 -52.37 14.86 18.32
N VAL A 2 -51.79 14.36 17.22
CA VAL A 2 -50.45 13.79 17.21
C VAL A 2 -49.59 14.76 16.43
N ILE A 3 -48.71 15.48 17.12
CA ILE A 3 -47.60 16.18 16.48
C ILE A 3 -46.36 15.60 17.13
N LEU A 4 -46.00 14.40 16.69
CA LEU A 4 -44.73 13.79 17.04
C LEU A 4 -43.83 13.90 15.81
N THR A 5 -42.75 14.64 16.02
CA THR A 5 -41.45 14.54 15.33
C THR A 5 -41.41 14.76 13.82
N VAL A 6 -40.96 15.97 13.43
CA VAL A 6 -40.11 16.13 12.26
C VAL A 6 -38.74 16.61 12.76
N ILE A 7 -37.84 15.67 13.01
CA ILE A 7 -36.40 15.95 13.16
C ILE A 7 -35.66 14.93 12.30
N ILE A 8 -35.69 15.08 10.98
CA ILE A 8 -34.78 14.32 10.13
C ILE A 8 -34.38 15.20 8.95
N SER A 9 -33.14 15.69 8.96
CA SER A 9 -32.19 15.62 7.83
C SER A 9 -31.06 16.65 7.94
N MET A 10 -30.18 16.51 8.92
CA MET A 10 -28.87 17.21 8.91
C MET A 10 -27.78 16.30 9.50
N ALA A 11 -27.42 15.22 8.81
CA ALA A 11 -26.37 14.31 9.31
C ALA A 11 -25.60 13.53 8.22
N ILE A 12 -25.45 14.05 7.00
CA ILE A 12 -24.87 13.27 5.88
C ILE A 12 -23.43 13.66 5.43
N PRO A 13 -22.84 14.86 5.69
CA PRO A 13 -21.51 15.15 5.14
C PRO A 13 -20.32 14.60 5.98
N ALA A 14 -20.49 14.35 7.28
CA ALA A 14 -19.38 13.91 8.14
C ALA A 14 -19.06 12.41 7.99
N SER A 15 -20.02 11.59 7.56
CA SER A 15 -19.86 10.14 7.46
C SER A 15 -18.96 9.73 6.29
N SER A 16 -19.04 10.40 5.14
CA SER A 16 -18.20 10.07 3.96
C SER A 16 -16.71 10.29 4.24
N LYS A 17 -16.33 11.42 4.85
CA LYS A 17 -14.94 11.72 5.23
C LYS A 17 -14.37 10.67 6.18
N LEU A 18 -15.13 10.28 7.21
CA LEU A 18 -14.67 9.27 8.17
C LEU A 18 -14.49 7.90 7.51
N ILE A 19 -15.39 7.53 6.59
CA ILE A 19 -15.31 6.30 5.80
C ILE A 19 -14.05 6.32 4.92
N GLU A 20 -13.78 7.40 4.19
CA GLU A 20 -12.57 7.54 3.35
C GLU A 20 -11.28 7.42 4.17
N LEU A 21 -11.21 8.10 5.33
CA LEU A 21 -10.05 8.01 6.23
C LEU A 21 -9.84 6.58 6.76
N SER A 22 -10.93 5.91 7.13
CA SER A 22 -10.92 4.52 7.59
C SER A 22 -10.47 3.55 6.51
N GLN A 23 -10.98 3.71 5.28
CA GLN A 23 -10.59 2.91 4.11
C GLN A 23 -9.12 3.12 3.76
N ALA A 24 -8.66 4.38 3.69
CA ALA A 24 -7.27 4.72 3.42
C ALA A 24 -6.32 4.08 4.43
N LYS A 25 -6.66 4.18 5.72
CA LYS A 25 -5.90 3.54 6.80
C LYS A 25 -5.89 2.03 6.64
N SER A 26 -7.05 1.40 6.43
CA SER A 26 -7.17 -0.05 6.29
C SER A 26 -6.33 -0.59 5.14
N VAL A 27 -6.47 -0.01 3.94
CA VAL A 27 -5.75 -0.44 2.73
C VAL A 27 -4.25 -0.33 2.93
N THR A 28 -3.76 0.86 3.33
CA THR A 28 -2.33 1.07 3.47
C THR A 28 -1.72 0.26 4.63
N GLN A 29 -2.48 0.02 5.69
CA GLN A 29 -2.01 -0.76 6.83
C GLN A 29 -1.94 -2.25 6.50
N GLN A 30 -2.81 -2.77 5.62
CA GLN A 30 -2.68 -4.12 5.07
C GLN A 30 -1.41 -4.27 4.22
N ILE A 31 -1.16 -3.33 3.30
CA ILE A 31 0.07 -3.31 2.48
C ILE A 31 1.32 -3.22 3.36
N TYR A 32 1.32 -2.31 4.34
CA TYR A 32 2.43 -2.17 5.29
C TYR A 32 2.72 -3.47 6.03
N ARG A 33 1.67 -4.11 6.58
CA ARG A 33 1.82 -5.39 7.30
C ARG A 33 2.33 -6.51 6.39
N ALA A 34 1.86 -6.56 5.15
CA ALA A 34 2.33 -7.53 4.18
C ALA A 34 3.82 -7.35 3.86
N ILE A 35 4.27 -6.11 3.67
CA ILE A 35 5.70 -5.81 3.48
C ILE A 35 6.53 -6.24 4.70
N GLN A 36 6.06 -5.96 5.92
CA GLN A 36 6.77 -6.41 7.13
C GLN A 36 6.77 -7.93 7.27
N PHE A 37 5.67 -8.60 6.91
CA PHE A 37 5.59 -10.06 6.86
C PHE A 37 6.62 -10.64 5.89
N THR A 38 6.67 -10.15 4.65
CA THR A 38 7.63 -10.58 3.63
C THR A 38 9.07 -10.43 4.12
N ARG A 39 9.40 -9.30 4.74
CA ARG A 39 10.73 -9.08 5.33
C ARG A 39 11.05 -10.08 6.43
N ALA A 40 10.11 -10.29 7.35
CA ALA A 40 10.30 -11.23 8.46
C ALA A 40 10.49 -12.67 7.95
N GLU A 41 9.74 -13.04 6.91
CA GLU A 41 9.80 -14.37 6.32
C GLU A 41 11.11 -14.60 5.56
N ALA A 42 11.66 -13.58 4.88
CA ALA A 42 13.01 -13.63 4.30
C ALA A 42 14.07 -13.90 5.37
N ILE A 43 14.03 -13.15 6.48
CA ILE A 43 14.96 -13.34 7.60
C ILE A 43 14.83 -14.74 8.20
N LYS A 44 13.60 -15.20 8.44
CA LYS A 44 13.32 -16.50 9.04
C LYS A 44 13.82 -17.66 8.17
N ARG A 45 13.72 -17.54 6.84
CA ARG A 45 14.16 -18.56 5.88
C ARG A 45 15.65 -18.46 5.56
N GLY A 46 16.26 -17.30 5.74
CA GLY A 46 17.63 -17.03 5.28
C GLY A 46 17.75 -16.91 3.76
N GLU A 47 16.64 -16.74 3.03
CA GLU A 47 16.57 -16.66 1.57
C GLU A 47 15.80 -15.43 1.09
N SER A 48 15.78 -15.19 -0.22
CA SER A 48 15.03 -14.09 -0.82
C SER A 48 13.52 -14.34 -0.76
N VAL A 49 12.75 -13.32 -0.40
CA VAL A 49 11.27 -13.35 -0.45
C VAL A 49 10.78 -12.08 -1.11
N VAL A 50 9.84 -12.24 -2.03
CA VAL A 50 9.26 -11.17 -2.84
C VAL A 50 7.85 -10.86 -2.35
N ILE A 51 7.42 -9.61 -2.53
CA ILE A 51 6.02 -9.21 -2.57
C ILE A 51 5.76 -8.33 -3.79
N CYS A 52 4.72 -8.67 -4.55
CA CYS A 52 4.32 -7.93 -5.74
C CYS A 52 2.84 -8.18 -6.09
N PRO A 53 2.27 -7.38 -7.01
CA PRO A 53 1.00 -7.71 -7.64
C PRO A 53 1.26 -8.87 -8.60
N LEU A 54 0.90 -10.09 -8.20
CA LEU A 54 1.28 -11.31 -8.91
C LEU A 54 0.16 -11.78 -9.82
N ASP A 55 0.48 -11.99 -11.10
CA ASP A 55 -0.37 -12.79 -11.97
C ASP A 55 -0.09 -14.28 -11.72
N ILE A 56 -1.03 -14.97 -11.06
CA ILE A 56 -0.90 -16.41 -10.74
C ILE A 56 -0.76 -17.25 -12.01
N ALA A 57 -1.36 -16.86 -13.14
CA ALA A 57 -1.34 -17.67 -14.35
C ALA A 57 0.06 -17.70 -14.99
N THR A 58 0.83 -16.62 -14.85
CA THR A 58 2.16 -16.49 -15.44
C THR A 58 3.29 -16.56 -14.42
N GLY A 59 3.00 -16.37 -13.13
CA GLY A 59 4.00 -16.22 -12.08
C GLY A 59 4.72 -14.86 -12.09
N VAL A 60 4.31 -13.92 -12.95
CA VAL A 60 5.03 -12.68 -13.17
C VAL A 60 4.40 -11.52 -12.39
N CYS A 61 5.27 -10.68 -11.81
CA CYS A 61 4.85 -9.44 -11.15
C CYS A 61 4.42 -8.35 -12.14
N SER A 62 3.24 -7.78 -11.90
CA SER A 62 2.70 -6.60 -12.55
C SER A 62 3.23 -5.29 -11.91
N SER A 63 3.05 -4.16 -12.60
CA SER A 63 3.30 -2.82 -12.05
C SER A 63 2.05 -2.15 -11.47
N ASP A 64 0.88 -2.78 -11.54
CA ASP A 64 -0.36 -2.26 -10.95
C ASP A 64 -0.49 -2.71 -9.49
N TRP A 65 -0.01 -1.87 -8.58
CA TRP A 65 -0.09 -2.10 -7.13
C TRP A 65 -1.49 -1.97 -6.54
N SER A 66 -2.50 -1.67 -7.36
CA SER A 66 -3.91 -1.76 -6.95
C SER A 66 -4.44 -3.18 -7.02
N GLN A 67 -3.78 -4.10 -7.74
CA GLN A 67 -4.15 -5.51 -7.81
C GLN A 67 -3.81 -6.26 -6.50
N ALA A 68 -4.33 -7.48 -6.37
CA ALA A 68 -3.99 -8.36 -5.25
C ALA A 68 -2.47 -8.58 -5.15
N LEU A 69 -1.92 -8.37 -3.96
CA LEU A 69 -0.49 -8.58 -3.71
C LEU A 69 -0.26 -9.97 -3.17
N MET A 70 0.81 -10.62 -3.61
CA MET A 70 1.21 -11.93 -3.09
C MET A 70 2.67 -11.90 -2.69
N SER A 71 2.97 -12.63 -1.62
CA SER A 71 4.34 -12.84 -1.17
C SER A 71 4.73 -14.29 -1.33
N PHE A 72 5.95 -14.54 -1.80
CA PHE A 72 6.47 -15.87 -2.10
C PHE A 72 8.01 -15.90 -1.95
N PRO A 73 8.61 -17.06 -1.61
CA PRO A 73 10.06 -17.20 -1.66
C PRO A 73 10.53 -17.14 -3.12
N ASP A 74 11.69 -16.53 -3.34
CA ASP A 74 12.37 -16.39 -4.64
C ASP A 74 13.71 -17.11 -4.50
N SER A 75 13.65 -18.44 -4.49
CA SER A 75 14.78 -19.29 -4.15
C SER A 75 15.77 -19.40 -5.31
N ASP A 76 15.31 -19.21 -6.56
CA ASP A 76 16.15 -19.22 -7.76
C ASP A 76 16.66 -17.81 -8.17
N GLY A 77 16.07 -16.74 -7.59
CA GLY A 77 16.51 -15.36 -7.77
C GLY A 77 15.98 -14.69 -9.04
N ASP A 78 15.01 -15.27 -9.74
CA ASP A 78 14.38 -14.66 -10.91
C ASP A 78 13.30 -13.61 -10.52
N GLY A 79 12.81 -13.70 -9.29
CA GLY A 79 11.76 -12.88 -8.70
C GLY A 79 10.41 -12.98 -9.40
N ALA A 80 10.11 -14.16 -9.94
CA ALA A 80 8.83 -14.66 -10.40
C ALA A 80 8.44 -15.86 -9.53
N LEU A 81 7.13 -16.15 -9.42
CA LEU A 81 6.69 -17.36 -8.73
C LEU A 81 6.87 -18.55 -9.67
N SER A 82 7.85 -19.41 -9.36
CA SER A 82 8.29 -20.47 -10.27
C SER A 82 8.44 -21.84 -9.58
N GLY A 83 8.35 -22.92 -10.37
CA GLY A 83 8.66 -24.29 -9.93
C GLY A 83 7.98 -24.73 -8.60
N PRO A 84 8.76 -25.07 -7.56
CA PRO A 84 8.22 -25.56 -6.29
C PRO A 84 7.74 -24.44 -5.34
N GLU A 85 7.99 -23.17 -5.66
CA GLU A 85 7.67 -22.04 -4.79
C GLU A 85 6.16 -21.93 -4.55
N LYS A 86 5.79 -21.36 -3.40
CA LYS A 86 4.40 -21.24 -2.95
C LYS A 86 4.14 -19.86 -2.39
N VAL A 87 2.93 -19.36 -2.65
CA VAL A 87 2.42 -18.14 -2.03
C VAL A 87 2.34 -18.34 -0.52
N LEU A 88 2.92 -17.40 0.22
CA LEU A 88 2.98 -17.36 1.69
C LEU A 88 1.90 -16.44 2.27
N LEU A 89 1.55 -15.37 1.55
CA LEU A 89 0.55 -14.38 1.95
C LEU A 89 -0.12 -13.80 0.71
N THR A 90 -1.43 -13.57 0.80
CA THR A 90 -2.20 -12.82 -0.19
C THR A 90 -2.88 -11.62 0.47
N VAL A 91 -2.75 -10.44 -0.14
CA VAL A 91 -3.48 -9.23 0.19
C VAL A 91 -4.51 -8.99 -0.92
N PRO A 92 -5.79 -8.78 -0.59
CA PRO A 92 -6.82 -8.49 -1.59
C PRO A 92 -6.50 -7.23 -2.41
N GLU A 93 -7.09 -7.14 -3.60
CA GLU A 93 -7.01 -5.94 -4.43
C GLU A 93 -7.63 -4.70 -3.76
N VAL A 94 -7.18 -3.53 -4.18
CA VAL A 94 -7.65 -2.24 -3.69
C VAL A 94 -8.87 -1.80 -4.49
N THR A 95 -10.05 -1.80 -3.85
CA THR A 95 -11.31 -1.43 -4.50
C THR A 95 -11.74 0.02 -4.24
N ALA A 96 -11.34 0.57 -3.09
CA ALA A 96 -11.71 1.91 -2.61
C ALA A 96 -10.75 3.02 -3.08
N GLY A 97 -9.95 2.79 -4.12
CA GLY A 97 -8.96 3.76 -4.57
C GLY A 97 -7.98 3.17 -5.58
N LYS A 98 -6.85 3.84 -5.73
CA LYS A 98 -5.71 3.37 -6.52
C LYS A 98 -4.44 3.47 -5.72
N VAL A 99 -3.49 2.62 -6.06
CA VAL A 99 -2.16 2.63 -5.50
C VAL A 99 -1.17 2.93 -6.61
N PHE A 100 -0.42 4.01 -6.41
CA PHE A 100 0.65 4.41 -7.32
C PHE A 100 2.00 4.12 -6.69
N VAL A 101 3.02 3.89 -7.53
CA VAL A 101 4.38 3.64 -7.07
C VAL A 101 5.39 4.56 -7.72
N ARG A 102 6.45 4.84 -6.97
CA ARG A 102 7.65 5.52 -7.46
C ARG A 102 8.88 4.69 -7.08
N PRO A 103 9.75 4.35 -8.05
CA PRO A 103 9.61 4.62 -9.49
C PRO A 103 8.40 3.89 -10.10
N GLY A 104 7.78 4.44 -11.15
CA GLY A 104 6.54 3.90 -11.74
C GLY A 104 6.67 2.50 -12.35
N PHE A 105 7.90 2.06 -12.61
CA PHE A 105 8.23 0.71 -13.08
C PHE A 105 8.53 -0.27 -11.94
N LEU A 106 8.33 0.12 -10.67
CA LEU A 106 8.52 -0.78 -9.55
C LEU A 106 7.50 -1.92 -9.64
N LYS A 107 7.96 -3.13 -9.96
CA LYS A 107 7.09 -4.31 -10.05
C LYS A 107 7.07 -5.13 -8.77
N ARG A 108 8.13 -5.06 -7.95
CA ARG A 108 8.28 -5.91 -6.78
C ARG A 108 9.09 -5.24 -5.68
N VAL A 109 8.82 -5.62 -4.45
CA VAL A 109 9.70 -5.38 -3.30
C VAL A 109 10.25 -6.73 -2.87
N GLN A 110 11.57 -6.85 -2.80
CA GLN A 110 12.27 -8.08 -2.46
C GLN A 110 13.10 -7.88 -1.21
N PHE A 111 13.10 -8.85 -0.31
CA PHE A 111 13.97 -8.86 0.86
C PHE A 111 14.89 -10.08 0.82
N ASN A 112 16.16 -9.92 1.17
CA ASN A 112 17.09 -11.03 1.35
C ASN A 112 17.07 -11.58 2.79
N GLY A 113 17.81 -12.66 3.04
CA GLY A 113 17.90 -13.29 4.37
C GLY A 113 18.44 -12.41 5.50
N LEU A 114 19.04 -11.26 5.20
CA LEU A 114 19.47 -10.26 6.20
C LEU A 114 18.41 -9.18 6.44
N GLY A 115 17.28 -9.26 5.73
CA GLY A 115 16.19 -8.29 5.80
C GLY A 115 16.46 -7.00 5.04
N TYR A 116 17.46 -6.97 4.16
CA TYR A 116 17.71 -5.84 3.26
C TYR A 116 16.89 -5.96 1.99
N SER A 117 16.58 -4.82 1.37
CA SER A 117 15.83 -4.75 0.11
C SER A 117 16.72 -4.17 -0.99
N PRO A 118 17.69 -4.96 -1.50
CA PRO A 118 18.65 -4.47 -2.47
C PRO A 118 17.94 -4.02 -3.75
N GLY A 119 18.38 -2.89 -4.31
CA GLY A 119 17.83 -2.34 -5.55
C GLY A 119 16.44 -1.69 -5.45
N VAL A 120 15.78 -1.74 -4.29
CA VAL A 120 14.44 -1.18 -4.11
C VAL A 120 14.48 0.03 -3.18
N MET A 121 14.35 1.22 -3.78
CA MET A 121 14.04 2.45 -3.07
C MET A 121 12.84 3.10 -3.74
N GLY A 122 11.95 3.67 -2.93
CA GLY A 122 10.74 4.21 -3.51
C GLY A 122 9.63 4.47 -2.52
N ASN A 123 8.46 4.72 -3.08
CA ASN A 123 7.26 4.87 -2.30
C ASN A 123 6.05 4.28 -3.01
N LEU A 124 5.02 4.02 -2.20
CA LEU A 124 3.71 3.59 -2.60
C LEU A 124 2.71 4.61 -2.06
N THR A 125 1.94 5.23 -2.93
CA THR A 125 0.95 6.25 -2.59
C THR A 125 -0.45 5.72 -2.86
N TYR A 126 -1.24 5.54 -1.81
CA TYR A 126 -2.66 5.27 -1.92
C TYR A 126 -3.43 6.58 -2.11
N CYS A 127 -4.33 6.55 -3.08
CA CYS A 127 -5.24 7.61 -3.43
C CYS A 127 -6.69 7.10 -3.37
N PRO A 128 -7.58 7.76 -2.63
CA PRO A 128 -9.01 7.46 -2.65
C PRO A 128 -9.60 7.53 -4.07
N ARG A 129 -10.72 6.83 -4.29
CA ARG A 129 -11.38 6.77 -5.60
C ARG A 129 -12.06 8.11 -5.94
N GLY A 130 -11.93 8.54 -7.20
CA GLY A 130 -12.63 9.71 -7.75
C GLY A 130 -12.00 11.05 -7.34
N GLU A 131 -12.75 12.14 -7.52
CA GLU A 131 -12.40 13.47 -7.01
C GLU A 131 -12.67 13.52 -5.49
N SER A 132 -11.94 12.71 -4.71
CA SER A 132 -12.06 12.76 -3.26
C SER A 132 -11.75 14.18 -2.77
N THR A 133 -12.66 14.72 -1.96
CA THR A 133 -12.51 16.02 -1.30
C THR A 133 -11.75 15.91 0.02
N THR A 134 -11.16 14.74 0.31
CA THR A 134 -10.41 14.47 1.54
C THR A 134 -8.92 14.24 1.23
N PRO A 135 -8.12 15.31 1.00
CA PRO A 135 -6.66 15.20 0.86
C PRO A 135 -6.01 14.45 2.03
N ALA A 136 -6.59 14.59 3.23
CA ALA A 136 -6.19 13.88 4.44
C ALA A 136 -6.39 12.35 4.39
N ALA A 137 -6.99 11.79 3.33
CA ALA A 137 -7.10 10.35 3.09
C ALA A 137 -6.01 9.82 2.14
N ILE A 138 -5.15 10.69 1.59
CA ILE A 138 -3.95 10.26 0.85
C ILE A 138 -2.93 9.70 1.85
N ARG A 139 -2.32 8.56 1.52
CA ARG A 139 -1.35 7.87 2.38
C ARG A 139 -0.17 7.41 1.56
N ARG A 140 1.05 7.66 2.05
CA ARG A 140 2.28 7.21 1.39
C ARG A 140 3.13 6.36 2.33
N LEU A 141 3.54 5.20 1.82
CA LEU A 141 4.55 4.34 2.40
C LEU A 141 5.86 4.55 1.65
N ILE A 142 6.95 4.72 2.37
CA ILE A 142 8.29 4.93 1.84
C ILE A 142 9.13 3.75 2.28
N PHE A 143 9.82 3.11 1.34
CA PHE A 143 10.73 2.00 1.60
C PHE A 143 12.14 2.34 1.13
N THR A 144 13.12 1.80 1.85
CA THR A 144 14.54 2.08 1.63
C THR A 144 15.32 0.78 1.49
N MET A 145 16.53 0.85 0.93
CA MET A 145 17.32 -0.33 0.59
C MET A 145 17.74 -1.17 1.80
N ASN A 146 17.74 -0.62 3.01
CA ASN A 146 17.98 -1.38 4.24
C ASN A 146 16.74 -2.17 4.73
N GLY A 147 15.67 -2.17 3.94
CA GLY A 147 14.41 -2.86 4.23
C GLY A 147 13.49 -2.12 5.21
N ARG A 148 13.81 -0.89 5.63
CA ARG A 148 12.91 -0.09 6.47
C ARG A 148 11.76 0.47 5.64
N THR A 149 10.55 0.35 6.18
CA THR A 149 9.34 1.00 5.67
C THR A 149 8.84 2.03 6.67
N ARG A 150 8.46 3.22 6.21
CA ARG A 150 7.91 4.30 7.03
C ARG A 150 6.73 4.98 6.34
N TRP A 151 5.94 5.71 7.12
CA TRP A 151 4.89 6.57 6.60
C TRP A 151 5.45 7.94 6.20
N ALA A 152 4.86 8.57 5.19
CA ALA A 152 4.91 10.02 5.06
C ALA A 152 4.24 10.66 6.28
N GLN A 153 4.78 11.77 6.74
CA GLN A 153 4.28 12.50 7.91
C GLN A 153 3.55 13.76 7.43
N ASP A 154 2.71 14.30 8.30
CA ASP A 154 2.11 15.64 8.20
C ASP A 154 2.93 16.52 9.15
N ASN A 155 3.80 17.35 8.59
CA ASN A 155 4.80 18.13 9.32
C ASN A 155 4.30 19.53 9.64
N ASP A 156 3.35 20.06 8.86
CA ASP A 156 2.77 21.39 9.09
C ASP A 156 1.45 21.34 9.90
N GLY A 157 0.89 20.15 10.14
CA GLY A 157 -0.29 19.92 10.95
C GLY A 157 -1.61 20.21 10.23
N ASN A 158 -1.62 20.33 8.90
CA ASN A 158 -2.80 20.66 8.12
C ASN A 158 -3.71 19.44 7.83
N GLY A 159 -3.28 18.24 8.23
CA GLY A 159 -4.00 16.97 8.07
C GLY A 159 -3.63 16.20 6.79
N VAL A 160 -2.76 16.74 5.94
CA VAL A 160 -2.32 16.13 4.67
C VAL A 160 -0.84 15.79 4.79
N PRO A 161 -0.44 14.52 4.62
CA PRO A 161 0.98 14.19 4.65
C PRO A 161 1.73 14.89 3.51
N GLU A 162 3.02 15.16 3.70
CA GLU A 162 3.88 15.78 2.69
C GLU A 162 4.94 14.82 2.14
N ASP A 163 5.53 15.22 1.00
CA ASP A 163 6.72 14.59 0.45
C ASP A 163 8.03 15.07 1.13
N SER A 164 9.17 14.66 0.59
CA SER A 164 10.48 15.03 1.13
C SER A 164 10.85 16.50 0.94
N GLU A 165 10.15 17.22 0.07
CA GLU A 165 10.34 18.65 -0.19
C GLU A 165 9.39 19.51 0.65
N GLY A 166 8.49 18.88 1.42
CA GLY A 166 7.48 19.56 2.23
C GLY A 166 6.21 19.93 1.45
N ASN A 167 6.03 19.41 0.23
CA ASN A 167 4.82 19.65 -0.55
C ASN A 167 3.71 18.66 -0.15
N PRO A 168 2.45 19.10 -0.01
CA PRO A 168 1.33 18.21 0.26
C PRO A 168 1.21 17.11 -0.79
N LEU A 169 0.97 15.88 -0.34
CA LEU A 169 0.75 14.77 -1.24
C LEU A 169 -0.49 15.00 -2.11
N ASN A 170 -0.36 14.63 -3.39
CA ASN A 170 -1.45 14.64 -4.35
C ASN A 170 -1.47 13.34 -5.16
N CYS A 171 -2.60 13.06 -5.81
CA CYS A 171 -2.79 11.87 -6.62
C CYS A 171 -2.23 11.97 -8.05
N SER A 172 -1.69 13.13 -8.42
CA SER A 172 -1.08 13.39 -9.72
C SER A 172 0.38 12.95 -9.78
N ASN A 173 1.08 12.94 -8.63
CA ASN A 173 2.50 12.61 -8.50
C ASN A 173 2.74 11.24 -7.84
N GLY A 174 1.69 10.42 -7.72
CA GLY A 174 1.77 9.05 -7.24
C GLY A 174 2.53 8.16 -8.20
#